data_AF-A0A6M0C0G2-F1
#
_entry.id   AF-A0A6M0C0G2-F1
#
_cell.length_a   1.000
_cell.length_b   1.000
_cell.length_c   1.000
_cell.angle_alpha   90.00
_cell.angle_beta   90.00
_cell.angle_gamma   90.00
#
_symmetry.space_group_name_H-M   'P 1'
#
loop_
_entity.id
_entity.type
_entity.pdbx_description
1 polymer ?
#
loop_
_entity_poly.entity_id
_entity_poly.type
_entity_poly.pdbx_seq_one_letter_code
_entity_poly.pdbx_strand_id
1 'polypeptide(L)'
;MKKIPTVFQREPNNLKQVLDVLNPEVELVFAQCDRKDFEIHKKYDGQPCLYQDGKLYTRFNAKLFQKKRGKIINEPKLPPENSIPCSKPDQNTGDWPHWRLVNKTQDEWVLKAFENAGGGSVLSNGTYEAVGPHFQTNLHRLTNDILVSHNALLENCSQLLECNDLFKAFKDFMKQLKYEGIVLYQSGLPVAKLKRKDFGLPEICYDFP
;
A
#
# COMPACT_ATOMS: atom_id res chain seq x y z
N MET A 1 -9.12 3.50 -0.86
CA MET A 1 -8.22 2.55 -0.17
C MET A 1 -8.14 2.96 1.30
N LYS A 2 -8.71 2.16 2.22
CA LYS A 2 -8.62 2.42 3.66
C LYS A 2 -7.16 2.22 4.14
N LYS A 3 -6.72 3.00 5.13
CA LYS A 3 -5.45 2.73 5.81
C LYS A 3 -5.55 1.36 6.52
N ILE A 4 -4.63 0.45 6.19
CA ILE A 4 -4.52 -0.86 6.82
C ILE A 4 -3.30 -0.93 7.76
N PRO A 5 -3.41 -1.65 8.89
CA PRO A 5 -2.32 -1.82 9.85
C PRO A 5 -1.17 -2.65 9.27
N THR A 6 -0.01 -2.56 9.91
CA THR A 6 1.03 -3.59 9.73
C THR A 6 0.64 -4.86 10.47
N VAL A 7 1.02 -6.04 9.97
CA VAL A 7 0.75 -7.32 10.66
C VAL A 7 1.32 -7.31 12.08
N PHE A 8 2.52 -6.76 12.23
CA PHE A 8 3.20 -6.62 13.51
C PHE A 8 3.16 -5.19 14.03
N GLN A 9 3.26 -5.02 15.35
CA GLN A 9 3.32 -3.71 16.00
C GLN A 9 4.58 -2.95 15.60
N ARG A 10 4.46 -1.63 15.41
CA ARG A 10 5.64 -0.78 15.19
C ARG A 10 6.38 -0.57 16.50
N GLU A 11 7.71 -0.58 16.43
CA GLU A 11 8.57 -0.25 17.57
C GLU A 11 8.32 1.20 18.01
N PRO A 12 7.86 1.47 19.25
CA PRO A 12 7.44 2.81 19.68
C PRO A 12 8.51 3.89 19.53
N ASN A 13 9.78 3.52 19.77
CA ASN A 13 10.91 4.45 19.67
C ASN A 13 11.54 4.51 18.27
N ASN A 14 11.16 3.59 17.38
CA ASN A 14 11.62 3.53 16.01
C ASN A 14 10.52 3.03 15.10
N LEU A 15 9.61 3.94 14.73
CA LEU A 15 8.47 3.62 13.87
C LEU A 15 8.85 3.10 12.48
N LYS A 16 10.14 2.98 12.12
CA LYS A 16 10.59 2.31 10.89
C LYS A 16 10.73 0.80 11.05
N GLN A 17 10.66 0.27 12.27
CA GLN A 17 10.79 -1.16 12.56
C GLN A 17 9.52 -1.71 13.19
N VAL A 18 9.36 -3.04 13.12
CA VAL A 18 8.30 -3.77 13.82
C VAL A 18 8.87 -4.73 14.87
N LEU A 19 8.06 -4.98 15.90
CA LEU A 19 8.28 -5.94 16.96
C LEU A 19 7.75 -7.32 16.56
N ASP A 20 8.25 -8.38 17.19
CA ASP A 20 7.65 -9.72 17.10
C ASP A 20 6.40 -9.82 18.01
N VAL A 21 5.42 -8.96 17.73
CA VAL A 21 4.14 -8.89 18.42
C VAL A 21 3.10 -8.51 17.38
N LEU A 22 2.00 -9.27 17.29
CA LEU A 22 0.92 -8.95 16.37
C LEU A 22 0.29 -7.60 16.70
N ASN A 23 -0.08 -6.86 15.66
CA ASN A 23 -0.94 -5.69 15.82
C ASN A 23 -2.31 -6.15 16.36
N PRO A 24 -2.87 -5.51 17.41
CA PRO A 24 -4.14 -5.93 17.99
C PRO A 24 -5.29 -6.03 16.98
N GLU A 25 -5.35 -5.14 15.98
CA GLU A 25 -6.35 -5.20 14.92
C GLU A 25 -6.20 -6.46 14.05
N VAL A 26 -4.96 -6.91 13.83
CA VAL A 26 -4.65 -8.09 13.01
C VAL A 26 -4.84 -9.37 13.82
N GLU A 27 -4.49 -9.36 15.11
CA GLU A 27 -4.77 -10.46 16.03
C GLU A 27 -6.26 -10.76 16.10
N LEU A 28 -7.11 -9.72 16.21
CA LEU A 28 -8.57 -9.89 16.18
C LEU A 28 -9.06 -10.52 14.88
N VAL A 29 -8.49 -10.12 13.75
CA VAL A 29 -8.83 -10.68 12.43
C VAL A 29 -8.41 -12.15 12.33
N PHE A 30 -7.21 -12.50 12.80
CA PHE A 30 -6.73 -13.89 12.85
C PHE A 30 -7.48 -14.77 13.85
N ALA A 31 -8.07 -14.20 14.90
CA ALA A 31 -8.92 -14.94 15.84
C ALA A 31 -10.31 -15.26 15.27
N GLN A 32 -10.76 -14.51 14.26
CA GLN A 32 -12.11 -14.63 13.67
C GLN A 32 -12.14 -15.46 12.38
N CYS A 33 -10.98 -15.71 11.76
CA CYS A 33 -10.86 -16.41 10.48
C CYS A 33 -9.74 -17.45 10.53
N ASP A 34 -9.83 -18.50 9.72
CA ASP A 34 -8.69 -19.40 9.54
C ASP A 34 -7.61 -18.66 8.73
N ARG A 35 -6.36 -18.68 9.23
CA ARG A 35 -5.22 -18.02 8.59
C ARG A 35 -4.97 -18.55 7.17
N LYS A 36 -5.39 -19.78 6.85
CA LYS A 36 -5.26 -20.35 5.50
C LYS A 36 -6.18 -19.69 4.47
N ASP A 37 -7.23 -19.00 4.91
CA ASP A 37 -8.22 -18.38 4.02
C ASP A 37 -7.76 -17.02 3.49
N PHE A 38 -6.62 -16.52 3.97
CA PHE A 38 -6.09 -15.24 3.55
C PHE A 38 -5.31 -15.37 2.25
N GLU A 39 -5.55 -14.42 1.36
CA GLU A 39 -4.77 -14.25 0.14
C GLU A 39 -3.61 -13.29 0.40
N ILE A 40 -2.46 -13.56 -0.22
CA ILE A 40 -1.28 -12.70 -0.14
C ILE A 40 -1.12 -12.01 -1.48
N HIS A 41 -1.14 -10.67 -1.47
CA HIS A 41 -1.02 -9.85 -2.68
C HIS A 41 0.29 -9.08 -2.65
N LYS A 42 0.83 -8.81 -3.84
CA LYS A 42 2.04 -8.00 -4.01
C LYS A 42 1.78 -6.57 -3.55
N LYS A 43 2.69 -6.03 -2.74
CA LYS A 43 2.73 -4.60 -2.44
C LYS A 43 3.80 -3.93 -3.33
N TYR A 44 3.34 -3.09 -4.24
CA TYR A 44 4.18 -2.26 -5.10
C TYR A 44 4.56 -0.95 -4.39
N ASP A 45 5.74 -0.41 -4.74
CA ASP A 45 6.21 0.91 -4.32
C ASP A 45 5.90 1.92 -5.43
N GLY A 46 4.82 2.68 -5.28
CA GLY A 46 4.40 3.62 -6.30
C GLY A 46 3.43 4.69 -5.81
N GLN A 47 2.60 5.16 -6.73
CA GLN A 47 1.54 6.13 -6.45
C GLN A 47 0.17 5.47 -6.63
N PRO A 48 -0.65 5.34 -5.56
CA PRO A 48 -1.95 4.73 -5.67
C PRO A 48 -2.89 5.54 -6.57
N CYS A 49 -3.60 4.81 -7.44
CA CYS A 49 -4.58 5.30 -8.37
C CYS A 49 -5.90 4.53 -8.23
N LEU A 50 -7.00 5.16 -8.62
CA LEU A 50 -8.32 4.55 -8.75
C LEU A 50 -8.81 4.82 -10.16
N TYR A 51 -9.19 3.78 -10.89
CA TYR A 51 -9.96 3.90 -12.12
C TYR A 51 -11.38 3.45 -11.83
N GLN A 52 -12.35 4.32 -12.04
CA GLN A 52 -13.74 4.02 -11.75
C GLN A 52 -14.66 4.84 -12.66
N ASP A 53 -15.59 4.15 -13.32
CA ASP A 53 -16.66 4.75 -14.13
C ASP A 53 -16.12 5.73 -15.19
N GLY A 54 -15.07 5.30 -15.88
CA GLY A 54 -14.40 6.11 -16.92
C GLY A 54 -13.46 7.20 -16.39
N LYS A 55 -13.33 7.37 -15.07
CA LYS A 55 -12.54 8.44 -14.44
C LYS A 55 -11.31 7.88 -13.75
N LEU A 56 -10.18 8.55 -13.95
CA LEU A 56 -8.91 8.24 -13.29
C LEU A 56 -8.65 9.22 -12.15
N TYR A 57 -8.30 8.68 -10.99
CA TYR A 57 -7.97 9.43 -9.79
C TYR A 57 -6.58 9.03 -9.28
N THR A 58 -5.88 9.98 -8.68
CA THR A 58 -4.63 9.75 -7.94
C THR A 58 -4.82 10.05 -6.46
N ARG A 59 -4.10 9.35 -5.58
CA ARG A 59 -4.21 9.58 -4.14
C ARG A 59 -3.58 10.91 -3.73
N PHE A 60 -4.39 11.81 -3.19
CA PHE A 60 -3.94 12.98 -2.48
C PHE A 60 -3.78 12.67 -0.98
N ASN A 61 -2.58 12.83 -0.45
CA ASN A 61 -2.29 12.63 0.97
C ASN A 61 -2.67 13.87 1.78
N ALA A 62 -3.96 14.05 2.04
CA ALA A 62 -4.45 15.08 2.96
C ALA A 62 -4.08 14.74 4.40
N LYS A 63 -3.87 15.77 5.22
CA LYS A 63 -3.42 15.64 6.60
C LYS A 63 -4.03 16.75 7.45
N LEU A 64 -4.88 16.39 8.42
CA LEU A 64 -5.57 17.35 9.29
C LEU A 64 -4.64 18.02 10.30
N PHE A 65 -3.61 17.31 10.74
CA PHE A 65 -2.61 17.85 11.65
C PHE A 65 -1.34 17.00 11.58
N GLN A 66 -0.22 17.57 11.99
CA GLN A 66 1.01 16.82 12.24
C GLN A 66 1.45 17.04 13.67
N LYS A 67 1.68 15.95 14.42
CA LYS A 67 2.21 16.02 15.79
C LYS A 67 3.72 15.80 15.80
N LYS A 68 4.44 16.58 16.62
CA LYS A 68 5.85 16.34 16.99
C LYS A 68 5.98 16.57 18.49
N ARG A 69 6.45 15.55 19.23
CA ARG A 69 6.50 15.56 20.71
C ARG A 69 5.15 15.98 21.35
N GLY A 70 4.05 15.39 20.86
CA GLY A 70 2.68 15.66 21.35
C GLY A 70 2.04 16.97 20.89
N LYS A 71 2.79 17.89 20.27
CA LYS A 71 2.27 19.20 19.82
C LYS A 71 1.95 19.19 18.33
N ILE A 72 0.83 19.82 17.94
CA ILE A 72 0.54 20.09 16.53
C ILE A 72 1.56 21.12 16.02
N ILE A 73 2.22 20.83 14.90
CA ILE A 73 3.33 21.65 14.39
C ILE A 73 3.10 22.29 13.02
N ASN A 74 2.08 21.86 12.28
CA ASN A 74 1.83 22.33 10.91
C ASN A 74 0.35 22.59 10.67
N GLU A 75 0.08 23.53 9.77
CA GLU A 75 -1.25 23.78 9.20
C GLU A 75 -1.81 22.53 8.49
N PRO A 76 -3.14 22.36 8.45
CA PRO A 76 -3.76 21.25 7.76
C PRO A 76 -3.49 21.31 6.26
N LYS A 77 -3.10 20.16 5.69
CA LYS A 77 -3.10 19.94 4.23
C LYS A 77 -4.47 19.41 3.84
N LEU A 78 -5.37 20.32 3.49
CA LEU A 78 -6.75 19.99 3.13
C LEU A 78 -6.84 19.32 1.74
N PRO A 79 -7.80 18.40 1.56
CA PRO A 79 -8.03 17.77 0.28
C PRO A 79 -8.61 18.78 -0.72
N PRO A 80 -8.31 18.66 -2.03
CA PRO A 80 -8.94 19.48 -3.05
C PRO A 80 -10.46 19.29 -3.09
N GLU A 81 -11.18 20.31 -3.55
CA GLU A 81 -12.63 20.24 -3.75
C GLU A 81 -13.03 19.04 -4.62
N ASN A 82 -14.18 18.44 -4.31
CA ASN A 82 -14.74 17.28 -5.02
C ASN A 82 -13.88 16.01 -5.01
N SER A 83 -12.83 15.95 -4.18
CA SER A 83 -12.10 14.70 -3.96
C SER A 83 -12.87 13.76 -3.02
N ILE A 84 -12.65 12.46 -3.19
CA ILE A 84 -13.40 11.41 -2.49
C ILE A 84 -12.57 10.89 -1.31
N PRO A 85 -13.04 10.97 -0.06
CA PRO A 85 -12.29 10.47 1.09
C PRO A 85 -12.08 8.95 0.98
N CYS A 86 -10.84 8.51 1.19
CA CYS A 86 -10.52 7.07 1.21
C CYS A 86 -10.99 6.37 2.49
N SER A 87 -11.13 7.12 3.58
CA SER A 87 -11.60 6.68 4.89
C SER A 87 -11.94 7.89 5.77
N LYS A 88 -12.41 7.64 7.00
CA LYS A 88 -12.39 8.66 8.06
C LYS A 88 -10.94 9.08 8.37
N PRO A 89 -10.70 10.31 8.88
CA PRO A 89 -9.38 10.74 9.31
C PRO A 89 -8.84 9.85 10.44
N ASP A 90 -7.55 9.55 10.40
CA ASP A 90 -6.84 8.90 11.49
C ASP A 90 -6.70 9.88 12.68
N GLN A 91 -7.33 9.56 13.82
CA GLN A 91 -7.35 10.44 15.00
C GLN A 91 -5.97 10.57 15.68
N ASN A 92 -5.05 9.64 15.41
CA ASN A 92 -3.71 9.65 15.99
C ASN A 92 -2.73 10.41 15.11
N THR A 93 -2.77 10.17 13.80
CA THR A 93 -1.78 10.72 12.86
C THR A 93 -2.27 11.90 12.03
N GLY A 94 -3.58 12.15 12.03
CA GLY A 94 -4.24 13.16 11.21
C GLY A 94 -4.31 12.79 9.73
N ASP A 95 -3.89 11.58 9.34
CA ASP A 95 -3.88 11.16 7.94
C ASP A 95 -5.31 11.03 7.42
N TRP A 96 -5.61 11.68 6.30
CA TRP A 96 -6.93 11.64 5.68
C TRP A 96 -6.81 11.60 4.15
N PRO A 97 -6.33 10.48 3.59
CA PRO A 97 -6.11 10.38 2.16
C PRO A 97 -7.42 10.48 1.36
N HIS A 98 -7.34 11.07 0.17
CA HIS A 98 -8.45 11.22 -0.77
C HIS A 98 -8.08 10.75 -2.16
N TRP A 99 -9.08 10.33 -2.94
CA TRP A 99 -8.98 10.21 -4.38
C TRP A 99 -9.29 11.56 -5.01
N ARG A 100 -8.29 12.14 -5.66
CA ARG A 100 -8.42 13.38 -6.41
C ARG A 100 -8.44 13.04 -7.89
N LEU A 101 -9.35 13.64 -8.65
CA LEU A 101 -9.38 13.46 -10.10
C LEU A 101 -8.02 13.87 -10.69
N VAL A 102 -7.51 13.04 -11.60
CA VAL A 102 -6.25 13.32 -12.29
C VAL A 102 -6.34 14.62 -13.06
N ASN A 103 -5.35 15.48 -12.86
CA ASN A 103 -5.20 16.76 -13.53
C ASN A 103 -4.10 16.64 -14.59
N LYS A 104 -4.43 16.98 -15.85
CA LYS A 104 -3.52 16.84 -16.98
C LYS A 104 -2.18 17.56 -16.83
N THR A 105 -2.13 18.68 -16.12
CA THR A 105 -0.89 19.46 -15.97
C THR A 105 -0.08 19.05 -14.74
N GLN A 106 -0.70 18.43 -13.74
CA GLN A 106 -0.04 18.06 -12.49
C GLN A 106 0.30 16.57 -12.38
N ASP A 107 -0.40 15.74 -13.15
CA ASP A 107 -0.36 14.28 -13.06
C ASP A 107 -0.03 13.65 -14.43
N GLU A 108 0.80 14.31 -15.24
CA GLU A 108 1.19 13.86 -16.58
C GLU A 108 1.72 12.42 -16.58
N TRP A 109 2.52 12.05 -15.57
CA TRP A 109 3.09 10.71 -15.44
C TRP A 109 2.05 9.65 -15.08
N VAL A 110 0.99 10.03 -14.34
CA VAL A 110 -0.13 9.12 -14.02
C VAL A 110 -0.97 8.88 -15.27
N LEU A 111 -1.18 9.90 -16.10
CA LEU A 111 -1.84 9.75 -17.39
C LEU A 111 -1.04 8.85 -18.33
N LYS A 112 0.27 9.09 -18.43
CA LYS A 112 1.16 8.24 -19.23
C LYS A 112 1.16 6.79 -18.76
N ALA A 113 1.19 6.56 -17.44
CA ALA A 113 1.08 5.24 -16.86
C ALA A 113 -0.23 4.54 -17.22
N PHE A 114 -1.34 5.28 -17.20
CA PHE A 114 -2.66 4.79 -17.59
C PHE A 114 -2.74 4.45 -19.08
N GLU A 115 -2.22 5.32 -19.95
CA GLU A 115 -2.18 5.10 -21.40
C GLU A 115 -1.31 3.88 -21.77
N ASN A 116 -0.12 3.77 -21.19
CA ASN A 116 0.78 2.63 -21.40
C ASN A 116 0.17 1.30 -20.93
N ALA A 117 -0.75 1.35 -19.96
CA ALA A 117 -1.51 0.18 -19.49
C ALA A 117 -2.78 -0.11 -20.32
N GLY A 118 -2.97 0.56 -21.47
CA GLY A 118 -4.12 0.37 -22.37
C GLY A 118 -5.33 1.24 -22.06
N GLY A 119 -5.22 2.12 -21.05
CA GLY A 119 -6.25 3.06 -20.65
C GLY A 119 -7.60 2.41 -20.34
N GLY A 120 -8.68 3.17 -20.51
CA GLY A 120 -10.04 2.72 -20.17
C GLY A 120 -10.61 1.63 -21.07
N SER A 121 -9.91 1.30 -22.17
CA SER A 121 -10.30 0.20 -23.06
C SER A 121 -9.87 -1.18 -22.55
N VAL A 122 -8.86 -1.21 -21.66
CA VAL A 122 -8.27 -2.44 -21.12
C VAL A 122 -8.47 -2.53 -19.61
N LEU A 123 -8.33 -1.41 -18.90
CA LEU A 123 -8.41 -1.39 -17.44
C LEU A 123 -9.86 -1.46 -16.97
N SER A 124 -10.13 -2.35 -16.02
CA SER A 124 -11.40 -2.46 -15.31
C SER A 124 -11.51 -1.47 -14.16
N ASN A 125 -12.73 -1.22 -13.66
CA ASN A 125 -12.92 -0.49 -12.41
C ASN A 125 -12.11 -1.15 -11.28
N GLY A 126 -11.31 -0.37 -10.55
CA GLY A 126 -10.45 -0.88 -9.50
C GLY A 126 -9.36 0.08 -9.05
N THR A 127 -8.59 -0.35 -8.06
CA THR A 127 -7.42 0.39 -7.60
C THR A 127 -6.14 -0.20 -8.17
N TYR A 128 -5.24 0.70 -8.56
CA TYR A 128 -3.98 0.39 -9.21
C TYR A 128 -2.85 1.12 -8.48
N GLU A 129 -1.62 0.67 -8.69
CA GLU A 129 -0.41 1.40 -8.33
C GLU A 129 0.25 1.89 -9.62
N ALA A 130 0.53 3.19 -9.71
CA ALA A 130 1.39 3.73 -10.75
C ALA A 130 2.85 3.50 -10.36
N VAL A 131 3.58 2.77 -11.21
CA VAL A 131 4.98 2.40 -11.02
C VAL A 131 5.77 2.73 -12.27
N GLY A 132 7.05 3.06 -12.12
CA GLY A 132 7.91 3.41 -13.24
C GLY A 132 8.99 4.43 -12.89
N PRO A 133 9.74 4.92 -13.89
CA PRO A 133 10.81 5.89 -13.71
C PRO A 133 10.42 7.15 -12.95
N HIS A 134 9.14 7.57 -13.02
CA HIS A 134 8.67 8.82 -12.39
C HIS A 134 7.99 8.60 -11.04
N PHE A 135 7.97 7.36 -10.53
CA PHE A 135 7.27 7.00 -9.30
C PHE A 135 8.21 6.41 -8.25
N GLN A 136 8.22 7.03 -7.07
CA GLN A 136 8.98 6.62 -5.89
C GLN A 136 10.45 6.29 -6.22
N THR A 137 10.88 5.05 -6.01
CA THR A 137 12.26 4.61 -6.19
C THR A 137 12.49 3.78 -7.47
N ASN A 138 11.44 3.56 -8.27
CA ASN A 138 11.43 2.64 -9.42
C ASN A 138 12.09 1.28 -9.10
N LEU A 139 11.73 0.65 -7.96
CA LEU A 139 12.29 -0.65 -7.53
C LEU A 139 12.19 -1.74 -8.60
N HIS A 140 11.19 -1.60 -9.47
CA HIS A 140 10.84 -2.51 -10.54
C HIS A 140 11.70 -2.38 -11.81
N ARG A 141 12.61 -1.39 -11.86
CA ARG A 141 13.47 -1.09 -13.01
C ARG A 141 12.72 -1.00 -14.35
N LEU A 142 11.49 -0.51 -14.29
CA LEU A 142 10.68 -0.37 -15.47
C LEU A 142 11.25 0.74 -16.35
N THR A 143 11.21 0.53 -17.65
CA THR A 143 11.59 1.52 -18.66
C THR A 143 10.45 2.50 -18.97
N ASN A 144 9.21 2.11 -18.65
CA ASN A 144 8.01 2.90 -18.86
C ASN A 144 7.19 2.99 -17.57
N ASP A 145 6.48 4.09 -17.40
CA ASP A 145 5.45 4.19 -16.37
C ASP A 145 4.24 3.35 -16.77
N ILE A 146 3.70 2.57 -15.84
CA ILE A 146 2.50 1.73 -16.04
C ILE A 146 1.62 1.72 -14.80
N LEU A 147 0.35 1.38 -14.98
CA LEU A 147 -0.54 1.00 -13.87
C LEU A 147 -0.54 -0.51 -13.67
N VAL A 148 -0.29 -0.95 -12.44
CA VAL A 148 -0.40 -2.36 -12.03
C VAL A 148 -1.53 -2.53 -11.04
N SER A 149 -2.32 -3.59 -11.16
CA SER A 149 -3.47 -3.82 -10.27
C SER A 149 -3.02 -4.06 -8.84
N HIS A 150 -3.74 -3.52 -7.85
CA HIS A 150 -3.58 -3.94 -6.45
C HIS A 150 -4.06 -5.38 -6.20
N ASN A 151 -4.92 -5.90 -7.07
CA ASN A 151 -5.38 -7.29 -7.04
C ASN A 151 -4.36 -8.20 -7.72
N ALA A 152 -3.10 -8.12 -7.29
CA ALA A 152 -2.00 -8.91 -7.82
C ALA A 152 -1.63 -10.02 -6.84
N LEU A 153 -2.31 -11.17 -6.97
CA LEU A 153 -2.08 -12.35 -6.13
C LEU A 153 -0.60 -12.78 -6.20
N LEU A 154 -0.06 -13.17 -5.05
CA LEU A 154 1.26 -13.77 -4.91
C LEU A 154 1.06 -15.26 -4.63
N GLU A 155 1.20 -16.06 -5.67
CA GLU A 155 0.95 -17.50 -5.62
C GLU A 155 1.94 -18.23 -4.72
N ASN A 156 1.53 -19.41 -4.22
CA ASN A 156 2.36 -20.36 -3.48
C ASN A 156 3.04 -19.77 -2.21
N CYS A 157 2.34 -18.86 -1.52
CA CYS A 157 2.84 -18.21 -0.30
C CYS A 157 1.91 -18.32 0.90
N SER A 158 0.71 -18.90 0.76
CA SER A 158 -0.29 -19.01 1.85
C SER A 158 0.23 -19.82 3.04
N GLN A 159 1.09 -20.81 2.81
CA GLN A 159 1.73 -21.63 3.85
C GLN A 159 2.57 -20.82 4.86
N LEU A 160 2.96 -19.58 4.50
CA LEU A 160 3.62 -18.67 5.45
C LEU A 160 2.75 -18.40 6.68
N LEU A 161 1.43 -18.35 6.48
CA LEU A 161 0.46 -18.02 7.52
C LEU A 161 0.19 -19.17 8.49
N GLU A 162 0.60 -20.39 8.13
CA GLU A 162 0.46 -21.60 8.96
C GLU A 162 1.67 -21.79 9.89
N CYS A 163 2.75 -21.02 9.70
CA CYS A 163 3.93 -21.12 10.53
C CYS A 163 3.64 -20.72 11.98
N ASN A 164 4.16 -21.51 12.94
CA ASN A 164 4.08 -21.19 14.37
C ASN A 164 4.86 -19.91 14.71
N ASP A 165 6.07 -19.79 14.18
CA ASP A 165 6.87 -18.56 14.25
C ASP A 165 6.61 -17.72 12.99
N LEU A 166 5.49 -16.99 13.04
CA LEU A 166 5.00 -16.20 11.92
C LEU A 166 5.94 -15.03 11.59
N PHE A 167 6.55 -14.41 12.60
CA PHE A 167 7.47 -13.30 12.40
C PHE A 167 8.73 -13.74 11.68
N LYS A 168 9.35 -14.84 12.12
CA LYS A 168 10.52 -15.39 11.42
C LYS A 168 10.16 -15.82 10.01
N ALA A 169 9.03 -16.49 9.81
CA ALA A 169 8.57 -16.92 8.49
C ALA A 169 8.44 -15.73 7.53
N PHE A 170 7.76 -14.65 7.94
CA PHE A 170 7.67 -13.44 7.12
C PHE A 170 9.00 -12.74 6.93
N LYS A 171 9.82 -12.63 7.97
CA LYS A 171 11.14 -11.99 7.86
C LYS A 171 12.04 -12.72 6.87
N ASP A 172 12.04 -14.05 6.89
CA ASP A 172 12.82 -14.88 5.98
C ASP A 172 12.29 -14.78 4.55
N PHE A 173 10.96 -14.85 4.37
CA PHE A 173 10.32 -14.63 3.07
C PHE A 173 10.65 -13.25 2.48
N MET A 174 10.57 -12.20 3.31
CA MET A 174 10.85 -10.83 2.91
C MET A 174 12.29 -10.61 2.44
N LYS A 175 13.27 -11.45 2.82
CA LYS A 175 14.64 -11.35 2.29
C LYS A 175 14.68 -11.57 0.79
N GLN A 176 13.92 -12.55 0.30
CA GLN A 176 13.87 -12.97 -1.10
C GLN A 176 12.82 -12.20 -1.92
N LEU A 177 11.85 -11.56 -1.24
CA LEU A 177 10.76 -10.87 -1.89
C LEU A 177 11.25 -9.70 -2.75
N LYS A 178 10.99 -9.79 -4.04
CA LYS A 178 11.21 -8.77 -5.06
C LYS A 178 9.99 -7.84 -5.18
N TYR A 179 9.49 -7.31 -4.06
CA TYR A 179 8.40 -6.34 -3.99
C TYR A 179 8.65 -5.41 -2.78
N GLU A 180 7.97 -4.27 -2.65
CA GLU A 180 8.08 -3.45 -1.42
C GLU A 180 7.69 -4.28 -0.18
N GLY A 181 6.71 -5.16 -0.38
CA GLY A 181 6.17 -6.02 0.63
C GLY A 181 4.98 -6.83 0.13
N ILE A 182 4.11 -7.21 1.06
CA ILE A 182 2.86 -7.92 0.78
C ILE A 182 1.68 -7.26 1.49
N VAL A 183 0.49 -7.49 0.97
CA VAL A 183 -0.78 -7.13 1.58
C VAL A 183 -1.57 -8.41 1.81
N LEU A 184 -2.06 -8.62 3.03
CA LEU A 184 -2.97 -9.72 3.35
C LEU A 184 -4.39 -9.28 3.02
N TYR A 185 -5.09 -10.14 2.29
CA TYR A 185 -6.49 -10.00 1.95
C TYR A 185 -7.30 -11.06 2.68
N GLN A 186 -8.48 -10.66 3.17
CA GLN A 186 -9.50 -11.59 3.62
C GLN A 186 -10.84 -11.24 2.97
N SER A 187 -11.48 -12.22 2.37
CA SER A 187 -12.76 -12.10 1.67
C SER A 187 -12.74 -10.96 0.64
N GLY A 188 -11.64 -10.85 -0.11
CA GLY A 188 -11.43 -9.82 -1.14
C GLY A 188 -11.12 -8.42 -0.59
N LEU A 189 -10.93 -8.24 0.71
CA LEU A 189 -10.61 -6.95 1.33
C LEU A 189 -9.19 -6.94 1.92
N PRO A 190 -8.40 -5.87 1.71
CA PRO A 190 -7.09 -5.75 2.33
C PRO A 190 -7.24 -5.48 3.82
N VAL A 191 -6.57 -6.28 4.66
CA VAL A 191 -6.71 -6.23 6.13
C VAL A 191 -5.41 -5.88 6.84
N ALA A 192 -4.25 -6.25 6.28
CA ALA A 192 -2.96 -5.95 6.87
C ALA A 192 -1.86 -5.88 5.81
N LYS A 193 -0.72 -5.29 6.15
CA LYS A 193 0.46 -5.26 5.26
C LYS A 193 1.75 -5.56 6.00
N LEU A 194 2.74 -5.95 5.23
CA LEU A 194 4.13 -6.10 5.66
C LEU A 194 5.01 -5.43 4.62
N LYS A 195 6.09 -4.78 5.06
CA LYS A 195 7.09 -4.17 4.16
C LYS A 195 8.47 -4.65 4.53
N ARG A 196 9.35 -4.82 3.54
CA ARG A 196 10.76 -5.21 3.77
C ARG A 196 11.47 -4.28 4.76
N LYS A 197 11.29 -2.96 4.58
CA LYS A 197 11.89 -1.93 5.45
C LYS A 197 11.46 -2.06 6.92
N ASP A 198 10.23 -2.54 7.19
CA ASP A 198 9.75 -2.73 8.56
C ASP A 198 10.58 -3.80 9.31
N PHE A 199 11.22 -4.74 8.59
CA PHE A 199 12.16 -5.74 9.15
C PHE A 199 13.63 -5.31 9.13
N GLY A 200 13.93 -4.05 8.81
CA GLY A 200 15.31 -3.57 8.64
C GLY A 200 16.01 -4.08 7.38
N LEU A 201 15.27 -4.65 6.42
CA LEU A 201 15.83 -5.13 5.16
C LEU A 201 15.93 -3.97 4.15
N PRO A 202 17.02 -3.89 3.36
CA PRO A 202 17.14 -2.88 2.32
C PRO A 202 16.11 -3.11 1.21
N GLU A 203 15.81 -2.05 0.47
CA GLU A 203 15.16 -2.19 -0.83
C GLU A 203 16.08 -2.94 -1.78
N ILE A 204 15.50 -3.87 -2.53
CA ILE A 204 16.19 -4.59 -3.59
C ILE A 204 15.53 -4.13 -4.88
N CYS A 205 16.32 -3.67 -5.84
CA CYS A 205 15.83 -3.50 -7.20
C CYS A 205 15.72 -4.87 -7.87
N TYR A 206 14.69 -5.05 -8.67
CA TYR A 206 14.46 -6.28 -9.42
C TYR A 206 13.76 -5.95 -10.72
N ASP A 207 14.00 -6.78 -11.72
CA ASP A 207 13.31 -6.65 -12.99
C ASP A 207 11.87 -7.13 -12.80
N PHE A 208 10.92 -6.34 -13.28
CA PHE A 208 9.51 -6.71 -13.32
C PHE A 208 9.35 -7.97 -14.20
N PRO A 209 8.69 -9.03 -13.72
CA PRO A 209 8.49 -10.25 -14.51
C PRO A 209 7.58 -10.02 -15.72
#